data_AF-A0A2A7MHM7-F1
#
_entry.id   AF-A0A2A7MHM7-F1
#
_cell.length_a   1.000
_cell.length_b   1.000
_cell.length_c   1.000
_cell.angle_alpha   90.00
_cell.angle_beta   90.00
_cell.angle_gamma   90.00
#
_symmetry.space_group_name_H-M   'P 1'
#
loop_
_entity.id
_entity.type
_entity.pdbx_description
1 polymer ?
#
loop_
_entity_poly.entity_id
_entity_poly.type
_entity_poly.pdbx_seq_one_letter_code
_entity_poly.pdbx_strand_id
1 'polypeptide(L)'
;MKELECYVIRDLLPNYIEGLTCEETNDLIVDHLKSCGECRKLCESYKTELKIPVEKPNTDDKKIIKGMRFKFLWYLFWPMFYGATLQFREEGSLEFLITALLITGFALWQAPVLDFDFDIDDTKKSFYEREERNINSGNGSFFTQGLFWLIPIIIPILFKAIPILISYFNS
;
A
#
# COMPACT_ATOMS: atom_id res chain seq x y z
N MET A 1 -14.19 -52.61 14.93
CA MET A 1 -13.23 -51.98 13.99
C MET A 1 -12.28 -51.16 14.83
N LYS A 2 -10.97 -51.27 14.63
CA LYS A 2 -9.95 -50.75 15.57
C LYS A 2 -9.99 -49.23 15.61
N GLU A 3 -10.29 -48.64 16.77
CA GLU A 3 -10.33 -47.19 16.93
C GLU A 3 -9.01 -46.51 16.52
N LEU A 4 -7.88 -47.18 16.75
CA LEU A 4 -6.55 -46.74 16.30
C LEU A 4 -6.46 -46.48 14.80
N GLU A 5 -7.11 -47.30 13.96
CA GLU A 5 -7.11 -47.11 12.51
C GLU A 5 -7.94 -45.87 12.13
N CYS A 6 -9.02 -45.57 12.85
CA CYS A 6 -9.82 -44.38 12.61
C CYS A 6 -9.05 -43.09 12.89
N TYR A 7 -8.28 -43.01 13.99
CA TYR A 7 -7.49 -41.80 14.31
C TYR A 7 -6.46 -41.50 13.23
N VAL A 8 -5.72 -42.52 12.79
CA VAL A 8 -4.72 -42.39 11.72
C VAL A 8 -5.36 -41.89 10.42
N ILE A 9 -6.52 -42.43 10.05
CA ILE A 9 -7.22 -42.03 8.83
C ILE A 9 -7.77 -40.60 8.92
N ARG A 10 -8.22 -40.16 10.10
CA ARG A 10 -8.69 -38.79 10.32
C ARG A 10 -7.57 -37.76 10.15
N ASP A 11 -6.38 -38.07 10.67
CA ASP A 11 -5.21 -37.20 10.54
C ASP A 11 -4.70 -37.10 9.10
N LEU A 12 -4.84 -38.19 8.32
CA LEU A 12 -4.44 -38.24 6.91
C LEU A 12 -5.51 -37.74 5.94
N LEU A 13 -6.76 -37.57 6.39
CA LEU A 13 -7.89 -37.20 5.55
C LEU A 13 -7.72 -35.84 4.83
N PRO A 14 -7.22 -34.77 5.49
CA PRO A 14 -6.96 -33.50 4.81
C PRO A 14 -5.94 -33.65 3.68
N ASN A 15 -4.83 -34.35 3.94
CA ASN A 15 -3.78 -34.60 2.95
C ASN A 15 -4.30 -35.44 1.77
N TYR A 16 -5.19 -36.41 2.03
CA TYR A 16 -5.84 -37.21 1.00
C TYR A 16 -6.75 -36.38 0.09
N ILE A 17 -7.51 -35.44 0.65
CA ILE A 17 -8.40 -34.57 -0.13
C ILE A 17 -7.62 -33.59 -1.00
N GLU A 18 -6.46 -33.15 -0.53
CA GLU A 18 -5.53 -32.29 -1.28
C GLU A 18 -4.65 -33.07 -2.28
N GLY A 19 -4.76 -34.41 -2.32
CA GLY A 19 -3.98 -35.25 -3.22
C GLY A 19 -2.48 -35.32 -2.89
N LEU A 20 -2.11 -35.05 -1.63
CA LEU A 20 -0.72 -35.02 -1.15
C LEU A 20 -0.25 -36.37 -0.57
N THR A 21 -1.08 -37.41 -0.66
CA THR A 21 -0.80 -38.76 -0.16
C THR A 21 -0.28 -39.68 -1.27
N CYS A 22 0.58 -40.62 -0.92
CA CYS A 22 1.06 -41.65 -1.86
C CYS A 22 -0.03 -42.69 -2.18
N GLU A 23 0.14 -43.39 -3.30
CA GLU A 23 -0.84 -44.35 -3.84
C GLU A 23 -1.18 -45.48 -2.85
N GLU A 24 -0.18 -46.04 -2.17
CA GLU A 24 -0.38 -47.07 -1.14
C GLU A 24 -1.25 -46.58 0.04
N THR A 25 -1.08 -45.31 0.43
CA THR A 25 -1.87 -44.71 1.52
C THR A 25 -3.29 -44.39 1.05
N ASN A 26 -3.47 -44.03 -0.23
CA ASN A 26 -4.78 -43.78 -0.81
C ASN A 26 -5.66 -45.02 -0.79
N ASP A 27 -5.12 -46.17 -1.18
CA ASP A 27 -5.86 -47.44 -1.21
C ASP A 27 -6.34 -47.83 0.20
N LEU A 28 -5.47 -47.67 1.21
CA LEU A 28 -5.82 -47.91 2.61
C LEU A 28 -6.94 -46.98 3.09
N ILE A 29 -6.91 -45.69 2.72
CA ILE A 29 -7.94 -44.72 3.06
C ILE A 29 -9.26 -45.08 2.36
N VAL A 30 -9.25 -45.43 1.08
CA VAL A 30 -10.44 -45.82 0.32
C VAL A 30 -11.11 -47.06 0.93
N ASP A 31 -10.32 -48.07 1.30
CA ASP A 31 -10.87 -49.29 1.91
C ASP A 31 -11.40 -49.04 3.32
N HIS A 32 -10.77 -48.15 4.09
CA HIS A 32 -11.31 -47.72 5.38
C HIS A 32 -12.62 -46.92 5.22
N LEU A 33 -12.73 -46.05 4.21
CA LEU A 33 -13.95 -45.28 3.93
C LEU A 33 -15.13 -46.15 3.48
N LYS A 34 -14.88 -47.33 2.89
CA LYS A 34 -15.93 -48.32 2.57
C LYS A 34 -16.52 -48.96 3.81
N SER A 35 -15.67 -49.23 4.82
CA SER A 35 -16.06 -49.93 6.06
C SER A 35 -16.51 -48.98 7.19
N CYS A 36 -15.99 -47.74 7.22
CA CYS A 36 -16.24 -46.77 8.30
C CYS A 36 -17.21 -45.66 7.89
N GLY A 37 -18.42 -45.65 8.47
CA GLY A 37 -19.40 -44.61 8.23
C GLY A 37 -19.03 -43.25 8.84
N GLU A 38 -18.26 -43.21 9.93
CA GLU A 38 -17.85 -41.96 10.58
C GLU A 38 -16.80 -41.20 9.76
N CYS A 39 -15.75 -41.89 9.32
CA CYS A 39 -14.70 -41.32 8.49
C CYS A 39 -15.24 -40.86 7.13
N ARG A 40 -16.27 -41.54 6.59
CA ARG A 40 -16.97 -41.12 5.37
C ARG A 40 -17.65 -39.77 5.52
N LYS A 41 -18.44 -39.59 6.59
CA LYS A 41 -19.10 -38.31 6.88
C LYS A 41 -18.10 -37.18 7.07
N LEU A 42 -16.98 -37.45 7.75
CA LEU A 42 -15.90 -36.47 7.93
C LEU A 42 -15.25 -36.09 6.59
N CYS A 43 -14.99 -37.07 5.72
CA CYS A 43 -14.45 -36.83 4.39
C CYS A 43 -15.39 -35.95 3.54
N GLU A 44 -16.70 -36.19 3.62
CA GLU A 44 -17.71 -35.37 2.95
C GLU A 44 -17.75 -33.94 3.50
N SER A 45 -17.62 -33.74 4.81
CA SER A 45 -17.56 -32.38 5.39
C SER A 45 -16.36 -31.59 4.88
N TYR A 46 -15.18 -32.20 4.76
CA TYR A 46 -13.98 -31.56 4.21
C TYR A 46 -14.06 -31.31 2.70
N LYS A 47 -14.86 -32.09 1.96
CA LYS A 47 -15.16 -31.80 0.55
C LYS A 47 -16.16 -30.65 0.38
N THR A 48 -16.97 -30.38 1.40
CA THR A 48 -18.09 -29.42 1.32
C THR A 48 -17.66 -27.99 1.70
N GLU A 49 -16.58 -27.84 2.45
CA GLU A 49 -15.98 -26.55 2.81
C GLU A 49 -14.49 -26.63 2.42
N LEU A 50 -13.96 -25.85 1.47
CA LEU A 50 -13.89 -24.40 1.50
C LEU A 50 -13.74 -23.90 0.06
N LYS A 51 -14.83 -23.39 -0.54
CA LYS A 51 -14.67 -22.36 -1.57
C LYS A 51 -14.22 -21.09 -0.85
N ILE A 52 -12.95 -21.04 -0.43
CA ILE A 52 -12.30 -19.77 -0.13
C ILE A 52 -12.45 -18.99 -1.43
N PRO A 53 -13.14 -17.84 -1.45
CA PRO A 53 -13.07 -16.96 -2.60
C PRO A 53 -11.59 -16.63 -2.72
N VAL A 54 -10.92 -17.22 -3.71
CA VAL A 54 -9.59 -16.77 -4.10
C VAL A 54 -9.85 -15.36 -4.59
N GLU A 55 -9.59 -14.38 -3.72
CA GLU A 55 -9.57 -12.98 -4.11
C GLU A 55 -8.61 -12.89 -5.29
N LYS A 56 -9.19 -12.65 -6.48
CA LYS A 56 -8.40 -12.41 -7.68
C LYS A 56 -7.47 -11.24 -7.34
N PRO A 57 -6.17 -11.29 -7.71
CA PRO A 57 -5.24 -10.22 -7.41
C PRO A 57 -5.86 -8.90 -7.84
N ASN A 58 -6.15 -8.06 -6.85
CA ASN A 58 -7.05 -6.95 -7.04
C ASN A 58 -6.39 -5.97 -8.03
N THR A 59 -7.12 -5.52 -9.04
CA THR A 59 -6.57 -4.60 -10.05
C THR A 59 -6.13 -3.26 -9.45
N ASP A 60 -6.54 -3.01 -8.21
CA ASP A 60 -6.20 -1.85 -7.40
C ASP A 60 -4.72 -1.84 -6.98
N ASP A 61 -4.09 -3.00 -6.77
CA ASP A 61 -2.67 -3.11 -6.42
C ASP A 61 -1.77 -2.53 -7.50
N LYS A 62 -2.13 -2.73 -8.77
CA LYS A 62 -1.38 -2.20 -9.92
C LYS A 62 -1.46 -0.67 -10.00
N LYS A 63 -2.59 -0.07 -9.62
CA LYS A 63 -2.77 1.40 -9.62
C LYS A 63 -1.95 2.04 -8.49
N ILE A 64 -1.93 1.41 -7.31
CA ILE A 64 -1.18 1.88 -6.15
C ILE A 64 0.33 1.88 -6.44
N ILE A 65 0.85 0.79 -7.03
CA ILE A 65 2.27 0.69 -7.41
C ILE A 65 2.68 1.78 -8.40
N LYS A 66 1.82 2.08 -9.39
CA LYS A 66 2.12 3.12 -10.40
C LYS A 66 2.18 4.52 -9.77
N GLY A 67 1.31 4.83 -8.82
CA GLY A 67 1.32 6.10 -8.08
C GLY A 67 2.56 6.28 -7.19
N MET A 68 3.02 5.21 -6.54
CA MET A 68 4.24 5.23 -5.71
C MET A 68 5.50 5.49 -6.54
N ARG A 69 5.59 4.96 -7.76
CA ARG A 69 6.75 5.17 -8.65
C ARG A 69 6.92 6.64 -9.03
N PHE A 70 5.84 7.36 -9.29
CA PHE A 70 5.91 8.77 -9.68
C PHE A 70 6.34 9.67 -8.51
N LYS A 71 5.80 9.40 -7.31
CA LYS A 71 6.27 10.04 -6.07
C LYS A 71 7.77 9.78 -5.88
N PHE A 72 8.20 8.52 -5.90
CA PHE A 72 9.62 8.17 -5.70
C PHE A 72 10.54 8.84 -6.72
N LEU A 73 10.14 8.89 -8.01
CA LEU A 73 10.90 9.58 -9.05
C LEU A 73 11.05 11.08 -8.75
N TRP A 74 9.98 11.73 -8.25
CA TRP A 74 10.01 13.13 -7.85
C TRP A 74 10.97 13.39 -6.68
N TYR A 75 10.95 12.54 -5.65
CA TYR A 75 11.87 12.61 -4.51
C TYR A 75 13.32 12.30 -4.89
N LEU A 76 13.57 11.51 -5.92
CA LEU A 76 14.92 11.24 -6.41
C LEU A 76 15.45 12.37 -7.30
N PHE A 77 14.55 12.97 -8.09
CA PHE A 77 14.87 14.04 -9.03
C PHE A 77 15.36 15.29 -8.29
N TRP A 78 14.68 15.71 -7.23
CA TRP A 78 14.99 16.96 -6.53
C TRP A 78 16.40 17.01 -5.88
N PRO A 79 16.85 15.99 -5.12
CA PRO A 79 18.19 15.92 -4.57
C PRO A 79 19.28 15.84 -5.64
N MET A 80 19.03 15.11 -6.73
CA MET A 80 19.95 15.02 -7.87
C MET A 80 20.06 16.37 -8.59
N PHE A 81 18.93 17.06 -8.75
CA PHE A 81 18.85 18.39 -9.32
C PHE A 81 19.56 19.42 -8.43
N TYR A 82 19.35 19.39 -7.11
CA TYR A 82 20.07 20.23 -6.15
C TYR A 82 21.59 19.96 -6.16
N GLY A 83 21.99 18.69 -6.23
CA GLY A 83 23.41 18.33 -6.36
C GLY A 83 24.05 18.90 -7.62
N ALA A 84 23.31 18.94 -8.73
CA ALA A 84 23.77 19.55 -9.98
C ALA A 84 23.82 21.09 -9.90
N THR A 85 22.90 21.75 -9.20
CA THR A 85 22.93 23.21 -9.06
C THR A 85 24.06 23.70 -8.16
N LEU A 86 24.57 22.88 -7.23
CA LEU A 86 25.78 23.22 -6.45
C LEU A 86 27.04 23.36 -7.31
N GLN A 87 27.06 22.78 -8.52
CA GLN A 87 28.20 22.91 -9.45
C GLN A 87 28.21 24.26 -10.18
N PHE A 88 27.10 25.01 -10.16
CA PHE A 88 26.96 26.33 -10.79
C PHE A 88 26.89 27.42 -9.71
N ARG A 89 27.83 28.38 -9.77
CA ARG A 89 28.03 29.58 -8.94
C ARG A 89 26.93 29.91 -7.90
N GLU A 90 27.34 30.00 -6.63
CA GLU A 90 26.49 29.99 -5.42
C GLU A 90 25.35 31.03 -5.38
N GLU A 91 25.53 32.19 -6.03
CA GLU A 91 24.62 33.35 -5.92
C GLU A 91 23.22 33.10 -6.50
N GLY A 92 23.08 32.24 -7.52
CA GLY A 92 21.78 31.99 -8.18
C GLY A 92 20.98 30.82 -7.60
N SER A 93 21.59 30.01 -6.73
CA SER A 93 21.00 28.74 -6.28
C SER A 93 19.82 28.91 -5.32
N LEU A 94 19.83 29.95 -4.48
CA LEU A 94 18.76 30.22 -3.51
C LEU A 94 17.49 30.75 -4.18
N GLU A 95 17.64 31.68 -5.13
CA GLU A 95 16.54 32.23 -5.92
C GLU A 95 15.78 31.14 -6.69
N PHE A 96 16.51 30.18 -7.25
CA PHE A 96 15.92 29.03 -7.95
C PHE A 96 15.11 28.13 -7.00
N LEU A 97 15.58 27.89 -5.78
CA LEU A 97 14.86 27.05 -4.81
C LEU A 97 13.59 27.73 -4.29
N ILE A 98 13.65 29.03 -4.02
CA ILE A 98 12.50 29.82 -3.56
C ILE A 98 11.42 29.88 -4.64
N THR A 99 11.80 30.17 -5.88
CA THR A 99 10.85 30.20 -7.01
C THR A 99 10.20 28.83 -7.23
N ALA A 100 10.97 27.74 -7.12
CA ALA A 100 10.43 26.39 -7.23
C ALA A 100 9.50 26.02 -6.05
N LEU A 101 9.76 26.51 -4.83
CA LEU A 101 8.86 26.35 -3.68
C LEU A 101 7.53 27.09 -3.89
N LEU A 102 7.57 28.31 -4.43
CA LEU A 102 6.36 29.07 -4.76
C LEU A 102 5.53 28.41 -5.87
N ILE A 103 6.18 27.92 -6.93
CA ILE A 103 5.49 27.23 -8.04
C ILE A 103 4.86 25.92 -7.56
N THR A 104 5.56 25.13 -6.76
CA THR A 104 5.03 23.88 -6.23
C THR A 104 3.95 24.10 -5.18
N GLY A 105 4.09 25.11 -4.32
CA GLY A 105 3.04 25.53 -3.39
C GLY A 105 1.78 26.01 -4.10
N PHE A 106 1.93 26.79 -5.17
CA PHE A 106 0.81 27.25 -6.00
C PHE A 106 0.13 26.10 -6.76
N ALA A 107 0.91 25.17 -7.33
CA ALA A 107 0.37 23.98 -8.00
C ALA A 107 -0.40 23.07 -7.03
N LEU A 108 0.09 22.91 -5.80
CA LEU A 108 -0.61 22.20 -4.72
C LEU A 108 -1.92 22.90 -4.32
N TRP A 109 -1.92 24.23 -4.33
CA TRP A 109 -3.13 25.02 -4.04
C TRP A 109 -4.18 24.92 -5.15
N GLN A 110 -3.75 24.71 -6.40
CA GLN A 110 -4.64 24.60 -7.55
C GLN A 110 -5.18 23.18 -7.80
N ALA A 111 -4.51 22.15 -7.27
CA ALA A 111 -4.96 20.76 -7.34
C ALA A 111 -6.41 20.51 -6.85
N PRO A 112 -6.92 21.19 -5.80
CA PRO A 112 -8.33 21.09 -5.41
C PRO A 112 -9.27 22.07 -6.14
N VAL A 113 -8.77 23.08 -6.86
CA VAL A 113 -9.59 24.16 -7.44
C VAL A 113 -10.10 23.84 -8.86
N LEU A 114 -9.46 22.94 -9.60
CA LEU A 114 -9.88 22.60 -10.98
C LEU A 114 -11.10 21.66 -11.07
N ASP A 115 -11.67 21.25 -9.92
CA ASP A 115 -12.93 20.48 -9.83
C ASP A 115 -14.11 21.32 -9.30
N PHE A 116 -14.01 22.65 -9.23
CA PHE A 116 -15.07 23.51 -8.69
C PHE A 116 -16.11 23.91 -9.76
N ASP A 117 -17.13 23.09 -9.92
CA ASP A 117 -18.47 23.53 -10.36
C ASP A 117 -19.35 23.68 -9.11
N PHE A 118 -20.08 24.79 -9.00
CA PHE A 118 -20.71 25.25 -7.76
C PHE A 118 -21.96 24.43 -7.40
N ASP A 119 -21.85 23.51 -6.43
CA ASP A 119 -22.94 23.16 -5.52
C ASP A 119 -22.39 22.85 -4.11
N ILE A 120 -22.72 23.68 -3.12
CA ILE A 120 -21.95 23.82 -1.87
C ILE A 120 -22.22 22.66 -0.88
N ASP A 121 -23.34 21.95 -1.00
CA ASP A 121 -23.79 20.97 0.02
C ASP A 121 -23.34 19.52 -0.28
N ASP A 122 -23.47 19.06 -1.52
CA ASP A 122 -23.08 17.69 -1.93
C ASP A 122 -21.55 17.47 -1.94
N THR A 123 -20.79 18.55 -2.19
CA THR A 123 -19.32 18.50 -2.29
C THR A 123 -18.66 18.30 -0.93
N LYS A 124 -19.25 18.87 0.13
CA LYS A 124 -18.74 18.74 1.50
C LYS A 124 -18.88 17.29 1.99
N LYS A 125 -20.00 16.65 1.69
CA LYS A 125 -20.25 15.25 2.04
C LYS A 125 -19.31 14.30 1.28
N SER A 126 -19.22 14.47 -0.04
CA SER A 126 -18.31 13.65 -0.87
C SER A 126 -16.83 13.87 -0.53
N PHE A 127 -16.47 15.06 -0.06
CA PHE A 127 -15.13 15.35 0.47
C PHE A 127 -14.86 14.59 1.77
N TYR A 128 -15.75 14.63 2.76
CA TYR A 128 -15.56 13.88 4.01
C TYR A 128 -15.57 12.37 3.79
N GLU A 129 -16.42 11.85 2.90
CA GLU A 129 -16.42 10.42 2.55
C GLU A 129 -15.13 9.98 1.84
N ARG A 130 -14.48 10.90 1.11
CA ARG A 130 -13.18 10.65 0.46
C ARG A 130 -12.03 10.73 1.46
N GLU A 131 -12.04 11.71 2.36
CA GLU A 131 -11.04 11.79 3.45
C GLU A 131 -11.16 10.60 4.40
N GLU A 132 -12.38 10.20 4.77
CA GLU A 132 -12.63 9.04 5.62
C GLU A 132 -12.12 7.75 4.95
N ARG A 133 -12.38 7.56 3.65
CA ARG A 133 -11.78 6.44 2.90
C ARG A 133 -10.26 6.49 2.85
N ASN A 134 -9.66 7.67 2.69
CA ASN A 134 -8.21 7.80 2.70
C ASN A 134 -7.64 7.45 4.08
N ILE A 135 -8.22 7.96 5.16
CA ILE A 135 -7.81 7.67 6.54
C ILE A 135 -7.96 6.18 6.86
N ASN A 136 -9.12 5.59 6.52
CA ASN A 136 -9.41 4.16 6.77
C ASN A 136 -8.56 3.21 5.91
N SER A 137 -8.06 3.66 4.75
CA SER A 137 -7.13 2.90 3.90
C SER A 137 -5.66 3.09 4.30
N GLY A 138 -5.38 3.81 5.39
CA GLY A 138 -4.02 4.10 5.85
C GLY A 138 -3.28 5.15 4.99
N ASN A 139 -3.97 5.83 4.08
CA ASN A 139 -3.42 6.95 3.33
C ASN A 139 -3.53 8.23 4.15
N GLY A 140 -2.45 9.02 4.21
CA GLY A 140 -2.46 10.31 4.91
C GLY A 140 -3.54 11.27 4.38
N SER A 141 -4.01 12.19 5.24
CA SER A 141 -4.96 13.26 4.87
C SER A 141 -4.45 14.03 3.65
N PHE A 142 -5.39 14.59 2.87
CA PHE A 142 -5.10 15.45 1.72
C PHE A 142 -4.01 16.48 2.02
N PHE A 143 -4.05 17.10 3.20
CA PHE A 143 -3.04 18.06 3.63
C PHE A 143 -1.65 17.44 3.82
N THR A 144 -1.59 16.28 4.48
CA THR A 144 -0.32 15.57 4.70
C THR A 144 0.30 15.08 3.39
N GLN A 145 -0.54 14.70 2.41
CA GLN A 145 -0.06 14.32 1.09
C GLN A 145 0.60 15.51 0.38
N GLY A 146 0.02 16.71 0.46
CA GLY A 146 0.60 17.93 -0.10
C GLY A 146 1.90 18.35 0.60
N LEU A 147 1.95 18.26 1.93
CA LEU A 147 3.15 18.57 2.72
C LEU A 147 4.34 17.72 2.27
N PHE A 148 4.11 16.43 2.02
CA PHE A 148 5.13 15.50 1.54
C PHE A 148 5.82 16.02 0.25
N TRP A 149 5.05 16.48 -0.74
CA TRP A 149 5.61 16.98 -2.02
C TRP A 149 6.55 18.18 -1.88
N LEU A 150 6.41 18.97 -0.82
CA LEU A 150 7.25 20.14 -0.53
C LEU A 150 8.53 19.81 0.22
N ILE A 151 8.61 18.67 0.90
CA ILE A 151 9.75 18.25 1.73
C ILE A 151 11.10 18.36 0.98
N PRO A 152 11.24 17.90 -0.29
CA PRO A 152 12.51 17.96 -1.00
C PRO A 152 13.03 19.38 -1.28
N ILE A 153 12.13 20.37 -1.28
CA ILE A 153 12.44 21.77 -1.56
C ILE A 153 12.69 22.53 -0.25
N ILE A 154 11.89 22.23 0.77
CA ILE A 154 12.00 22.84 2.10
C ILE A 154 13.34 22.48 2.76
N ILE A 155 13.78 21.21 2.68
CA ILE A 155 15.00 20.75 3.35
C ILE A 155 16.24 21.56 2.91
N PRO A 156 16.56 21.69 1.61
CA PRO A 156 17.70 22.50 1.15
C PRO A 156 17.63 23.96 1.57
N ILE A 157 16.44 24.57 1.54
CA ILE A 157 16.23 25.97 1.94
C ILE A 157 16.52 26.15 3.43
N LEU A 158 16.02 25.25 4.29
CA LEU A 158 16.28 25.29 5.72
C LEU A 158 17.79 25.14 6.00
N PHE A 159 18.46 24.18 5.36
CA PHE A 159 19.90 23.98 5.52
C PHE A 159 20.74 25.20 5.14
N LYS A 160 20.34 25.96 4.11
CA LYS A 160 21.03 27.21 3.74
C LYS A 160 20.64 28.42 4.60
N ALA A 161 19.40 28.51 5.05
CA ALA A 161 18.90 29.66 5.82
C ALA A 161 19.36 29.66 7.29
N ILE A 162 19.47 28.49 7.92
CA ILE A 162 19.90 28.33 9.32
C ILE A 162 21.26 29.01 9.61
N PRO A 163 22.35 28.77 8.85
CA PRO A 163 23.64 29.41 9.13
C PRO A 163 23.61 30.94 8.94
N ILE A 164 22.84 31.44 7.98
CA ILE A 164 22.64 32.89 7.76
C ILE A 164 21.95 33.52 8.97
N LEU A 165 20.86 32.90 9.47
CA LEU A 165 20.15 33.36 10.65
C LEU A 165 21.02 33.36 11.91
N ILE A 166 21.83 32.33 12.11
CA ILE A 166 22.78 32.25 13.24
C ILE A 166 23.80 33.39 13.16
N SER A 167 24.30 33.71 11.97
CA SER A 167 25.24 34.82 11.78
C SER A 167 24.61 36.18 12.05
N TYR A 168 23.33 36.37 11.70
CA TYR A 168 22.58 37.59 11.95
C TYR A 168 22.27 37.80 13.44
N PHE A 169 22.00 36.73 14.19
CA PHE A 169 21.75 36.81 15.64
C PHE A 169 23.02 36.98 16.48
N ASN A 170 24.19 36.59 15.96
CA ASN A 170 25.49 36.76 16.63
C ASN A 170 26.20 38.08 16.29
N SER A 171 25.62 38.92 15.42
CA SER A 171 26.10 40.26 15.07
C SER A 171 25.34 41.35 15.79
#